data_AF-A0A183PYP6-F1
#
_entry.id   AF-A0A183PYP6-F1
#
_cell.length_a   1.000
_cell.length_b   1.000
_cell.length_c   1.000
_cell.angle_alpha   90.00
_cell.angle_beta   90.00
_cell.angle_gamma   90.00
#
_symmetry.space_group_name_H-M   'P 1'
#
loop_
_entity.id
_entity.type
_entity.pdbx_description
1 polymer ?
#
loop_
_entity_poly.entity_id
_entity_poly.type
_entity_poly.pdbx_seq_one_letter_code
_entity_poly.pdbx_strand_id
1 'polypeptide(L)' 'MENIQRFLDLSEAYGVPRECLFQTVDLFEARNMAQVLATLLQLGTEVGFHFFWIS' A
#
# COMPACT_ATOMS: atom_id res chain seq x y z
N MET A 1 1.28 7.90 13.56
CA MET A 1 0.99 6.48 13.30
C MET A 1 -0.39 6.28 12.70
N GLU A 2 -1.42 6.96 13.21
CA GLU A 2 -2.80 6.89 12.70
C GLU A 2 -2.95 7.13 11.19
N ASN A 3 -2.23 8.10 10.61
CA ASN A 3 -2.26 8.34 9.16
C ASN A 3 -1.65 7.19 8.33
N ILE A 4 -0.62 6.53 8.87
CA ILE A 4 0.02 5.39 8.21
C ILE A 4 -0.91 4.18 8.28
N GLN A 5 -1.54 3.94 9.43
CA GLN A 5 -2.57 2.90 9.57
C GLN A 5 -3.74 3.13 8.62
N ARG A 6 -4.29 4.35 8.54
CA ARG A 6 -5.35 4.67 7.57
C ARG A 6 -4.98 4.32 6.14
N PHE A 7 -3.73 4.60 5.73
CA PHE A 7 -3.25 4.25 4.39
C PHE A 7 -3.18 2.72 4.17
N LEU A 8 -2.68 1.98 5.16
CA LEU A 8 -2.58 0.53 5.10
C LEU A 8 -3.97 -0.12 5.05
N ASP A 9 -4.91 0.35 5.88
CA ASP A 9 -6.29 -0.13 5.92
C ASP A 9 -7.01 0.12 4.58
N LEU A 10 -6.79 1.30 3.96
CA LEU A 10 -7.30 1.61 2.63
C LEU A 10 -6.68 0.69 1.56
N SER A 11 -5.37 0.45 1.63
CA SER A 11 -4.67 -0.40 0.66
C SER A 11 -5.17 -1.85 0.74
N GLU A 12 -5.39 -2.35 1.95
CA GLU A 12 -6.00 -3.67 2.19
C GLU A 12 -7.44 -3.71 1.66
N ALA A 13 -8.25 -2.67 1.89
CA ALA A 13 -9.60 -2.57 1.36
C ALA A 13 -9.67 -2.49 -0.17
N TYR A 14 -8.64 -1.94 -0.82
CA TYR A 14 -8.49 -1.93 -2.27
C TYR A 14 -8.08 -3.29 -2.86
N GLY A 15 -7.69 -4.26 -2.02
CA GLY A 15 -7.32 -5.60 -2.45
C GLY A 15 -5.81 -5.87 -2.45
N VAL A 16 -4.98 -4.95 -1.97
CA VAL A 16 -3.54 -5.19 -1.82
C VAL A 16 -3.32 -6.26 -0.74
N PRO A 17 -2.57 -7.34 -1.03
CA PRO A 17 -2.26 -8.36 -0.03
C PRO A 17 -1.48 -7.78 1.15
N ARG A 18 -1.83 -8.20 2.37
CA ARG A 18 -1.14 -7.79 3.61
C ARG A 18 0.38 -8.04 3.58
N GLU A 19 0.81 -9.05 2.84
CA GLU A 19 2.22 -9.43 2.65
C GLU A 19 3.01 -8.36 1.89
N CYS A 20 2.33 -7.61 1.01
CA CYS A 20 2.90 -6.53 0.22
C CYS A 20 2.81 -5.17 0.94
N LEU A 21 2.14 -5.09 2.08
CA LEU A 21 2.05 -3.88 2.89
C LEU A 21 3.35 -3.67 3.70
N PHE A 22 3.81 -2.43 3.78
CA PHE A 22 4.94 -2.06 4.64
C PHE A 22 4.51 -1.92 6.10
N GLN A 23 5.44 -2.06 7.04
CA GLN A 23 5.18 -1.83 8.46
C GLN A 23 5.42 -0.36 8.83
N THR A 24 4.73 0.12 9.86
CA THR A 24 4.87 1.51 10.34
C THR A 24 6.31 1.90 10.64
N VAL A 25 7.12 0.94 11.13
CA VAL A 25 8.55 1.12 11.45
C VAL A 25 9.39 1.31 10.19
N ASP A 26 9.04 0.66 9.08
CA ASP A 26 9.77 0.75 7.81
C ASP A 26 9.79 2.18 7.26
N LEU A 27 8.66 2.88 7.41
CA LEU A 27 8.50 4.29 7.03
C LEU A 27 8.98 5.25 8.13
N PHE A 28 8.67 4.97 9.39
CA PHE A 28 8.95 5.90 10.49
C PHE A 28 10.43 5.98 10.84
N GLU A 29 11.14 4.84 10.84
CA GLU A 29 12.59 4.77 11.10
C GLU A 29 13.42 4.70 9.80
N ALA A 30 12.77 4.78 8.63
CA ALA A 30 13.38 4.59 7.32
C ALA A 30 14.19 3.29 7.19
N ARG A 31 13.80 2.25 7.94
CA ARG A 31 14.44 0.93 7.95
C ARG A 31 14.34 0.21 6.60
N ASN A 32 13.22 0.38 5.90
CA ASN A 32 12.96 -0.31 4.64
C ASN A 32 12.05 0.49 3.70
N MET A 33 12.61 1.55 3.13
CA MET A 33 11.91 2.39 2.14
C MET A 33 11.62 1.67 0.82
N ALA A 34 12.34 0.58 0.51
CA ALA A 34 12.05 -0.24 -0.67
C ALA A 34 10.69 -0.93 -0.56
N GLN A 35 10.33 -1.44 0.64
CA GLN A 35 9.01 -2.02 0.89
C GLN A 35 7.90 -0.98 0.75
N VAL A 36 8.12 0.24 1.24
CA VAL A 36 7.15 1.35 1.09
C VAL A 36 6.87 1.65 -0.39
N LEU A 37 7.92 1.73 -1.21
CA LEU A 37 7.79 1.93 -2.65
C LEU A 37 7.08 0.76 -3.35
N ALA A 38 7.37 -0.47 -2.95
CA ALA A 38 6.71 -1.66 -3.47
C ALA A 38 5.20 -1.66 -3.19
N THR A 39 4.79 -1.30 -1.96
CA THR A 39 3.37 -1.16 -1.60
C THR A 39 2.67 -0.11 -2.45
N LEU A 40 3.31 1.05 -2.68
CA LEU A 40 2.79 2.12 -3.53
C LEU A 40 2.59 1.68 -4.98
N LEU A 41 3.56 0.95 -5.54
CA LEU A 41 3.47 0.42 -6.89
C LEU A 41 2.33 -0.59 -7.02
N GLN A 42 2.24 -1.53 -6.07
CA GLN A 42 1.19 -2.54 -6.03
C GLN A 42 -0.19 -1.87 -5.96
N LEU A 43 -0.38 -0.91 -5.06
CA LEU A 43 -1.62 -0.15 -4.94
C LEU A 43 -1.99 0.56 -6.26
N GLY A 44 -1.01 1.17 -6.93
CA GLY A 44 -1.22 1.81 -8.23
C GLY A 44 -1.68 0.83 -9.31
N THR A 45 -1.14 -0.39 -9.32
CA THR A 45 -1.57 -1.46 -10.23
C THR A 45 -2.99 -1.92 -9.91
N GLU A 46 -3.34 -2.17 -8.65
CA GLU A 46 -4.69 -2.61 -8.27
C GLU A 46 -5.75 -1.55 -8.62
N VAL A 47 -5.48 -0.27 -8.34
CA VAL A 47 -6.38 0.84 -8.68
C VAL A 47 -6.51 1.02 -10.19
N GLY A 48 -5.40 0.91 -10.94
CA GLY A 48 -5.40 1.02 -12.40
C GLY A 48 -6.18 -0.11 -13.08
N PHE A 49 -6.06 -1.34 -12.58
CA PHE A 49 -6.88 -2.46 -13.03
C PHE A 49 -8.36 -2.21 -12.72
N HIS A 50 -8.70 -1.80 -11.50
CA HIS A 50 -10.08 -1.54 -11.11
C HIS A 50 -10.77 -0.51 -12.03
N PHE A 51 -10.05 0.52 -12.48
CA PHE A 51 -10.59 1.53 -13.40
C PHE A 51 -10.83 0.99 -14.83
N PHE A 52 -10.03 0.02 -15.28
CA PHE A 52 -10.17 -0.58 -16.61
C PHE A 52 -11.37 -1.53 -16.72
N TRP A 53 -11.75 -2.20 -15.63
CA TRP A 53 -12.90 -3.13 -15.62
C TRP A 53 -14.27 -2.44 -15.48
N ILE A 54 -14.32 -1.14 -15.18
CA ILE A 54 -15.57 -0.37 -15.01
C ILE A 54 -15.91 0.47 -16.26
N SER A 55 -15.05 0.47 -17.29
CA SER A 55 -15.26 1.27 -18.52
C SER A 55 -15.79 0.47 -19.70
#